data_AF-A0A7D9E2W2-F1
#
_entry.id   AF-A0A7D9E2W2-F1
#
_cell.length_a   1.000
_cell.length_b   1.000
_cell.length_c   1.000
_cell.angle_alpha   90.00
_cell.angle_beta   90.00
_cell.angle_gamma   90.00
#
_symmetry.space_group_name_H-M   'P 1'
#
loop_
_entity.id
_entity.type
_entity.pdbx_description
1 polymer ?
#
loop_
_entity_poly.entity_id
_entity_poly.type
_entity_poly.pdbx_seq_one_letter_code
_entity_poly.pdbx_strand_id
1 'polypeptide(L)'
;MCFPDLRLILTLFTVTTFFIGSSWSETNACRQKHFENIMSGGSPLPTANIISSHNVPSMARCFMRCFQESRCVGFNYRWSGAKYNCKTIKTGRLDNENGDQTSTGQQHSNDTCTALRQKNNSLPSGLYFISPGDVALSPFQVHCDMESKNGIGVIVIGHDSESRTKVDNYEDPGSYSRKIRYNTTMQQIVAVINQSKNCEQFIKYECSNSLLLHSSYGYWISRQDRKMNYWGGAAVDSGKCACGMNNTCVGGGNCNCDANEERLREDSGFLTDKNTLPVAELRFGDTGITGSGYDEYGYHTLGKLLCWG
;
A
#
# COMPACT_ATOMS: atom_id res chain seq x y z
N MET A 1 27.23 -2.83 -0.17
CA MET A 1 26.18 -1.82 -0.42
C MET A 1 25.73 -2.03 -1.85
N CYS A 2 24.49 -2.45 -2.08
CA CYS A 2 23.91 -2.44 -3.43
C CYS A 2 23.13 -1.13 -3.54
N PHE A 3 23.62 -0.21 -4.37
CA PHE A 3 22.84 0.95 -4.78
C PHE A 3 21.93 0.53 -5.93
N PRO A 4 20.65 0.95 -5.99
CA PRO A 4 19.94 0.96 -7.25
C PRO A 4 20.55 2.06 -8.12
N ASP A 5 20.77 1.73 -9.39
CA ASP A 5 21.35 2.57 -10.43
C ASP A 5 20.47 3.82 -10.63
N LEU A 6 20.97 4.99 -10.24
CA LEU A 6 20.30 6.28 -10.40
C LEU A 6 20.82 6.92 -11.69
N ARG A 7 20.25 6.57 -12.84
CA ARG A 7 20.50 7.32 -14.09
C ARG A 7 19.41 8.36 -14.31
N LEU A 8 19.72 9.57 -13.84
CA LEU A 8 19.15 10.85 -14.24
C LEU A 8 19.17 10.98 -15.77
N ILE A 9 18.02 11.24 -16.39
CA ILE A 9 17.93 11.68 -17.79
C ILE A 9 18.02 13.20 -17.81
N LEU A 10 19.17 13.74 -18.21
CA LEU A 10 19.33 15.09 -18.72
C LEU A 10 20.69 15.22 -19.41
N THR A 11 20.71 15.12 -20.75
CA THR A 11 21.38 16.10 -21.63
C THR A 11 21.19 15.72 -23.11
N LEU A 12 20.63 16.68 -23.84
CA LEU A 12 20.77 16.84 -25.28
C LEU A 12 22.27 16.94 -25.64
N PHE A 13 22.75 16.18 -26.61
CA PHE A 13 23.57 16.62 -27.76
C PHE A 13 24.01 15.39 -28.57
N THR A 14 23.88 15.53 -29.88
CA THR A 14 24.27 14.61 -30.96
C THR A 14 25.75 14.20 -30.91
N VAL A 15 26.07 12.91 -31.14
CA VAL A 15 27.06 12.42 -32.12
C VAL A 15 27.05 10.88 -32.11
N THR A 16 26.97 10.32 -33.31
CA THR A 16 27.14 8.91 -33.71
C THR A 16 28.44 8.29 -33.21
N THR A 17 28.42 7.05 -32.69
CA THR A 17 29.19 5.88 -33.22
C THR A 17 29.17 4.62 -32.33
N PHE A 18 29.13 3.47 -33.03
CA PHE A 18 29.52 2.10 -32.65
C PHE A 18 28.76 1.35 -31.53
N PHE A 19 27.81 0.51 -31.94
CA PHE A 19 27.37 -0.68 -31.20
C PHE A 19 28.45 -1.76 -31.27
N ILE A 20 29.13 -2.01 -30.16
CA ILE A 20 29.82 -3.29 -29.91
C ILE A 20 28.93 -4.06 -28.93
N GLY A 21 28.35 -5.15 -29.40
CA GLY A 21 27.60 -6.07 -28.57
C GLY A 21 28.52 -6.74 -27.56
N SER A 22 28.31 -6.47 -26.28
CA SER A 22 28.84 -7.28 -25.19
C SER A 22 27.68 -8.02 -24.53
N SER A 23 27.64 -9.34 -24.74
CA SER A 23 26.87 -10.28 -23.95
C SER A 23 27.31 -10.19 -22.49
N TRP A 24 26.43 -9.71 -21.61
CA TRP A 24 26.64 -9.81 -20.16
C TRP A 24 25.67 -10.84 -19.58
N SER A 25 26.30 -11.84 -18.96
CA SER A 25 25.72 -12.97 -18.24
C SER A 25 24.67 -12.55 -17.21
N GLU A 26 23.45 -13.06 -17.37
CA GLU A 26 22.42 -13.16 -16.34
C GLU A 26 22.87 -14.12 -15.22
N THR A 27 23.76 -13.69 -14.33
CA THR A 27 24.02 -14.45 -13.10
C THR A 27 24.37 -13.51 -11.98
N ASN A 28 23.37 -13.09 -11.21
CA ASN A 28 23.41 -12.96 -9.74
C ASN A 28 22.05 -12.47 -9.24
N ALA A 29 21.05 -13.37 -9.29
CA ALA A 29 19.82 -13.18 -8.54
C ALA A 29 20.15 -13.00 -7.05
N CYS A 30 19.73 -11.89 -6.45
CA CYS A 30 19.83 -11.65 -5.02
C CYS A 30 19.12 -12.79 -4.26
N ARG A 31 19.88 -13.60 -3.53
CA ARG A 31 19.37 -14.75 -2.77
C ARG A 31 18.71 -14.25 -1.49
N GLN A 32 17.38 -14.11 -1.47
CA GLN A 32 16.62 -13.65 -0.29
C GLN A 32 16.60 -14.72 0.81
N LYS A 33 16.81 -14.30 2.05
CA LYS A 33 16.87 -15.16 3.24
C LYS A 33 15.85 -14.66 4.27
N HIS A 34 14.95 -15.55 4.71
CA HIS A 34 14.07 -15.30 5.85
C HIS A 34 14.73 -15.84 7.15
N PHE A 35 14.32 -15.38 8.32
CA PHE A 35 14.90 -15.77 9.61
C PHE A 35 13.77 -15.83 10.66
N GLU A 36 13.45 -17.01 11.18
CA GLU A 36 12.44 -17.17 12.25
C GLU A 36 13.03 -16.91 13.64
N ASN A 37 12.33 -16.22 14.53
CA ASN A 37 12.81 -16.05 15.91
C ASN A 37 12.37 -17.24 16.78
N ILE A 38 13.26 -18.20 17.04
CA ILE A 38 13.03 -19.26 18.02
C ILE A 38 13.41 -18.73 19.42
N MET A 39 12.54 -18.84 20.43
CA MET A 39 12.79 -18.31 21.78
C MET A 39 12.97 -19.39 22.88
N SER A 40 14.18 -19.91 23.09
CA SER A 40 14.57 -20.71 24.27
C SER A 40 16.08 -20.61 24.58
N GLY A 41 16.46 -20.63 25.87
CA GLY A 41 17.86 -20.48 26.31
C GLY A 41 18.65 -21.79 26.29
N GLY A 42 19.96 -21.72 26.00
CA GLY A 42 20.84 -22.89 25.89
C GLY A 42 22.35 -22.58 25.88
N SER A 43 23.16 -23.61 25.61
CA SER A 43 24.63 -23.56 25.66
C SER A 43 25.28 -22.76 24.51
N PRO A 44 26.52 -22.26 24.67
CA PRO A 44 27.20 -21.48 23.64
C PRO A 44 27.39 -22.23 22.30
N LEU A 45 27.10 -21.55 21.18
CA LEU A 45 27.34 -22.06 19.83
C LEU A 45 28.80 -22.52 19.62
N PRO A 46 29.04 -23.68 18.96
CA PRO A 46 30.38 -24.10 18.56
C PRO A 46 31.04 -23.07 17.63
N THR A 47 32.28 -22.68 17.93
CA THR A 47 33.04 -21.65 17.17
C THR A 47 33.14 -21.97 15.68
N ALA A 48 33.17 -23.26 15.33
CA ALA A 48 33.24 -23.74 13.94
C ALA A 48 32.04 -23.29 13.08
N ASN A 49 30.89 -22.97 13.70
CA ASN A 49 29.65 -22.62 13.01
C ASN A 49 29.41 -21.10 12.90
N ILE A 50 30.23 -20.28 13.57
CA ILE A 50 30.12 -18.83 13.58
C ILE A 50 30.88 -18.24 12.39
N ILE A 51 30.22 -17.37 11.63
CA ILE A 51 30.84 -16.60 10.55
C ILE A 51 31.45 -15.32 11.11
N SER A 52 30.67 -14.55 11.86
CA SER A 52 31.09 -13.28 12.45
C SER A 52 30.23 -12.88 13.65
N SER A 53 30.79 -12.06 14.54
CA SER A 53 30.15 -11.56 15.77
C SER A 53 30.15 -10.03 15.80
N HIS A 54 29.01 -9.41 16.12
CA HIS A 54 28.82 -7.96 16.08
C HIS A 54 27.98 -7.45 17.25
N ASN A 55 28.30 -6.26 17.75
CA ASN A 55 27.42 -5.53 18.66
C ASN A 55 26.62 -4.48 17.87
N VAL A 56 25.30 -4.59 17.87
CA VAL A 56 24.42 -3.74 17.07
C VAL A 56 23.33 -3.09 17.91
N PRO A 57 22.81 -1.91 17.52
CA PRO A 57 21.84 -1.17 18.32
C PRO A 57 20.42 -1.77 18.27
N SER A 58 20.11 -2.63 17.30
CA SER A 58 18.78 -3.23 17.15
C SER A 58 18.84 -4.63 16.55
N MET A 59 17.80 -5.42 16.79
CA MET A 59 17.66 -6.75 16.19
C MET A 59 17.69 -6.73 14.67
N ALA A 60 17.04 -5.73 14.07
CA ALA A 60 17.01 -5.55 12.62
C ALA A 60 18.42 -5.43 12.03
N ARG A 61 19.39 -4.88 12.78
CA ARG A 61 20.78 -4.82 12.33
C ARG A 61 21.46 -6.20 12.36
N CYS A 62 21.04 -7.13 13.23
CA CYS A 62 21.49 -8.53 13.19
C CYS A 62 21.02 -9.20 11.90
N PHE A 63 19.73 -9.02 11.58
CA PHE A 63 19.13 -9.49 10.34
C PHE A 63 19.89 -8.97 9.11
N MET A 64 20.12 -7.66 9.04
CA MET A 64 20.83 -7.05 7.90
C MET A 64 22.25 -7.59 7.71
N ARG A 65 22.97 -7.89 8.79
CA ARG A 65 24.32 -8.45 8.71
C ARG A 65 24.33 -9.88 8.17
N CYS A 66 23.38 -10.70 8.60
CA CYS A 66 23.24 -12.05 8.06
C CYS A 66 22.79 -12.01 6.59
N PHE A 67 21.87 -11.11 6.25
CA PHE A 67 21.43 -10.91 4.86
C PHE A 67 22.58 -10.52 3.92
N GLN A 68 23.49 -9.66 4.36
CA GLN A 68 24.66 -9.23 3.58
C GLN A 68 25.77 -10.29 3.47
N GLU A 69 25.74 -11.33 4.30
CA GLU A 69 26.73 -12.41 4.27
C GLU A 69 26.20 -13.59 3.45
N SER A 70 26.84 -13.83 2.32
CA SER A 70 26.49 -14.89 1.36
C SER A 70 26.37 -16.27 2.01
N ARG A 71 27.23 -16.60 2.98
CA ARG A 71 27.26 -17.90 3.67
C ARG A 71 26.33 -17.97 4.88
N CYS A 72 25.69 -16.87 5.26
CA CYS A 72 24.88 -16.83 6.46
C CYS A 72 23.53 -17.52 6.26
N VAL A 73 23.18 -18.45 7.13
CA VAL A 73 21.89 -19.17 7.11
C VAL A 73 21.04 -18.87 8.33
N GLY A 74 21.55 -18.03 9.24
CA GLY A 74 20.89 -17.65 10.48
C GLY A 74 21.74 -16.70 11.32
N PHE A 75 21.15 -16.11 12.36
CA PHE A 75 21.92 -15.48 13.43
C PHE A 75 21.33 -15.79 14.80
N ASN A 76 22.22 -15.92 15.79
CA ASN A 76 21.89 -15.96 17.21
C ASN A 76 22.20 -14.56 17.80
N TYR A 77 21.45 -14.09 18.79
CA TYR A 77 21.73 -12.82 19.45
C TYR A 77 21.55 -12.89 20.97
N ARG A 78 22.25 -12.00 21.68
CA ARG A 78 22.08 -11.77 23.12
C ARG A 78 21.93 -10.29 23.41
N TRP A 79 20.88 -9.90 24.13
CA TRP A 79 20.71 -8.53 24.60
C TRP A 79 21.55 -8.28 25.86
N SER A 80 22.29 -7.16 25.88
CA SER A 80 23.16 -6.79 27.00
C SER A 80 22.65 -5.57 27.79
N GLY A 81 21.39 -5.16 27.62
CA GLY A 81 20.83 -3.94 28.23
C GLY A 81 21.01 -2.67 27.41
N ALA A 82 21.96 -2.63 26.46
CA ALA A 82 22.19 -1.48 25.58
C ALA A 82 22.43 -1.85 24.10
N LYS A 83 22.92 -3.05 23.81
CA LYS A 83 23.21 -3.55 22.47
C LYS A 83 22.83 -5.02 22.34
N TYR A 84 22.59 -5.45 21.10
CA TYR A 84 22.46 -6.85 20.73
C TYR A 84 23.82 -7.36 20.28
N ASN A 85 24.36 -8.37 20.96
CA ASN A 85 25.51 -9.14 20.50
C ASN A 85 25.00 -10.24 19.56
N CYS A 86 25.21 -10.12 18.26
CA CYS A 86 24.75 -11.10 17.28
C CYS A 86 25.88 -11.89 16.64
N LYS A 87 25.65 -13.20 16.47
CA LYS A 87 26.54 -14.17 15.84
C LYS A 87 25.85 -14.73 14.61
N THR A 88 26.40 -14.44 13.44
CA THR A 88 25.95 -15.01 12.16
C THR A 88 26.45 -16.44 12.00
N ILE A 89 25.64 -17.35 11.45
CA ILE A 89 25.97 -18.79 11.36
C ILE A 89 25.89 -19.33 9.93
N LYS A 90 26.67 -20.37 9.60
CA LYS A 90 26.79 -20.95 8.24
C LYS A 90 26.11 -22.31 8.01
N THR A 91 25.62 -22.99 9.05
CA THR A 91 24.98 -24.32 8.94
C THR A 91 23.66 -24.35 9.70
N GLY A 92 22.59 -24.77 9.03
CA GLY A 92 21.22 -24.85 9.57
C GLY A 92 20.81 -26.30 9.81
N ARG A 93 21.47 -26.97 10.75
CA ARG A 93 20.99 -28.15 11.50
C ARG A 93 22.10 -28.56 12.48
N LEU A 94 21.85 -28.48 13.78
CA LEU A 94 22.42 -29.44 14.72
C LEU A 94 21.24 -30.31 15.10
N ASP A 95 21.10 -31.45 14.45
CA ASP A 95 20.37 -32.56 15.05
C ASP A 95 21.13 -32.90 16.34
N ASN A 96 20.59 -32.46 17.47
CA ASN A 96 20.54 -33.19 18.73
C ASN A 96 19.83 -32.33 19.77
N GLU A 97 18.88 -32.98 20.42
CA GLU A 97 18.05 -32.59 21.55
C GLU A 97 18.54 -31.37 22.37
N ASN A 98 17.60 -30.45 22.59
CA ASN A 98 17.59 -29.39 23.60
C ASN A 98 18.40 -28.09 23.31
N GLY A 99 17.71 -27.10 22.74
CA GLY A 99 17.78 -25.68 23.15
C GLY A 99 18.86 -24.76 22.55
N ASP A 100 18.51 -23.99 21.50
CA ASP A 100 19.09 -22.66 21.16
C ASP A 100 18.11 -21.81 20.33
N GLN A 101 18.17 -20.48 20.44
CA GLN A 101 17.44 -19.51 19.61
C GLN A 101 18.08 -19.42 18.22
N THR A 102 17.70 -20.34 17.34
CA THR A 102 18.18 -20.37 15.96
C THR A 102 17.17 -19.72 15.04
N SER A 103 17.59 -18.72 14.27
CA SER A 103 16.83 -18.31 13.11
C SER A 103 17.28 -19.09 11.89
N THR A 104 16.46 -20.02 11.41
CA THR A 104 16.74 -20.80 10.20
C THR A 104 16.00 -20.17 9.02
N GLY A 105 16.69 -20.10 7.87
CA GLY A 105 16.12 -19.57 6.66
C GLY A 105 15.41 -20.61 5.80
N GLN A 106 14.10 -20.48 5.70
CA GLN A 106 13.31 -21.07 4.62
C GLN A 106 13.13 -20.06 3.48
N GLN A 107 13.19 -20.57 2.25
CA GLN A 107 13.14 -19.80 0.99
C GLN A 107 11.73 -19.24 0.74
N HIS A 108 11.62 -17.93 0.43
CA HIS A 108 10.46 -17.18 -0.09
C HIS A 108 9.07 -17.82 0.00
N SER A 109 8.23 -17.32 0.93
CA SER A 109 6.78 -17.27 0.71
C SER A 109 6.35 -15.82 0.45
N ASN A 110 5.53 -15.61 -0.59
CA ASN A 110 4.82 -14.36 -0.83
C ASN A 110 3.82 -14.10 0.30
N ASP A 111 4.30 -13.57 1.42
CA ASP A 111 3.48 -13.38 2.61
C ASP A 111 2.64 -12.12 2.47
N THR A 112 1.40 -12.30 2.02
CA THR A 112 0.30 -11.33 2.10
C THR A 112 -0.60 -11.66 3.29
N CYS A 113 -1.52 -10.76 3.67
CA CYS A 113 -2.54 -11.10 4.68
C CYS A 113 -3.32 -12.36 4.30
N THR A 114 -3.62 -12.54 3.01
CA THR A 114 -4.30 -13.74 2.50
C THR A 114 -3.45 -15.00 2.65
N ALA A 115 -2.16 -14.95 2.32
CA ALA A 115 -1.26 -16.08 2.50
C ALA A 115 -1.07 -16.44 3.99
N LEU A 116 -0.94 -15.43 4.86
CA LEU A 116 -0.86 -15.62 6.30
C LEU A 116 -2.11 -16.32 6.84
N ARG A 117 -3.29 -15.86 6.41
CA ARG A 117 -4.57 -16.43 6.82
C ARG A 117 -4.75 -17.86 6.35
N GLN A 118 -4.34 -18.20 5.12
CA GLN A 118 -4.36 -19.57 4.61
C GLN A 118 -3.44 -20.52 5.39
N LYS A 119 -2.28 -20.02 5.85
CA LYS A 119 -1.35 -20.80 6.69
C LYS A 119 -1.92 -21.05 8.08
N ASN A 120 -2.67 -20.10 8.64
CA ASN A 120 -3.28 -20.23 9.95
C ASN A 120 -4.64 -19.50 10.03
N ASN A 121 -5.71 -20.29 9.92
CA ASN A 121 -7.11 -19.82 9.96
C ASN A 121 -7.54 -19.21 11.30
N SER A 122 -6.71 -19.33 12.35
CA SER A 122 -6.99 -18.75 13.68
C SER A 122 -6.26 -17.43 13.92
N LEU A 123 -5.53 -16.89 12.92
CA LEU A 123 -4.85 -15.61 13.07
C LEU A 123 -5.85 -14.46 13.30
N PRO A 124 -5.69 -13.65 14.37
CA PRO A 124 -6.57 -12.52 14.63
C PRO A 124 -6.26 -11.33 13.69
N SER A 125 -7.19 -10.40 13.56
CA SER A 125 -6.92 -9.12 12.90
C SER A 125 -5.83 -8.34 13.67
N GLY A 126 -4.97 -7.61 12.96
CA GLY A 126 -3.83 -6.95 13.60
C GLY A 126 -2.77 -6.45 12.63
N LEU A 127 -1.62 -6.03 13.17
CA LEU A 127 -0.49 -5.57 12.37
C LEU A 127 0.45 -6.73 12.03
N TYR A 128 0.73 -6.92 10.74
CA TYR A 128 1.59 -7.99 10.23
C TYR A 128 2.62 -7.43 9.26
N PHE A 129 3.80 -8.04 9.23
CA PHE A 129 4.77 -7.79 8.17
C PHE A 129 4.39 -8.62 6.94
N ILE A 130 4.32 -7.96 5.79
CA ILE A 130 4.07 -8.57 4.50
C ILE A 130 5.25 -8.34 3.55
N SER A 131 5.40 -9.24 2.58
CA SER A 131 6.36 -9.11 1.48
C SER A 131 5.63 -9.45 0.17
N PRO A 132 5.02 -8.45 -0.49
CA PRO A 132 4.16 -8.64 -1.66
C PRO A 132 4.95 -8.96 -2.96
N GLY A 133 5.90 -9.90 -2.90
CA GLY A 133 6.58 -10.49 -4.07
C GLY A 133 7.58 -9.58 -4.81
N ASP A 134 7.56 -8.26 -4.57
CA ASP A 134 8.51 -7.32 -5.18
C ASP A 134 9.87 -7.37 -4.45
N VAL A 135 10.88 -7.94 -5.12
CA VAL A 135 12.25 -8.15 -4.61
C VAL A 135 12.94 -6.82 -4.25
N ALA A 136 12.48 -5.70 -4.80
CA ALA A 136 13.02 -4.37 -4.48
C ALA A 136 12.51 -3.80 -3.15
N LEU A 137 11.42 -4.35 -2.60
CA LEU A 137 10.80 -3.88 -1.37
C LEU A 137 11.14 -4.77 -0.18
N SER A 138 11.76 -4.16 0.85
CA SER A 138 11.88 -4.81 2.16
C SER A 138 10.49 -5.09 2.74
N PRO A 139 10.30 -6.20 3.49
CA PRO A 139 9.04 -6.45 4.18
C PRO A 139 8.60 -5.24 5.01
N PHE A 140 7.31 -4.95 4.99
CA PHE A 140 6.74 -3.79 5.67
C PHE A 140 5.44 -4.13 6.38
N GLN A 141 5.11 -3.34 7.39
CA GLN A 141 3.96 -3.60 8.24
C GLN A 141 2.67 -3.03 7.63
N VAL A 142 1.62 -3.84 7.65
CA VAL A 142 0.24 -3.44 7.28
C VAL A 142 -0.74 -3.94 8.33
N HIS A 143 -1.96 -3.39 8.33
CA HIS A 143 -3.06 -3.98 9.08
C HIS A 143 -3.72 -5.06 8.23
N CYS A 144 -3.81 -6.28 8.76
CA CYS A 144 -4.60 -7.35 8.20
C CYS A 144 -5.92 -7.47 8.97
N ASP A 145 -7.03 -7.30 8.27
CA ASP A 145 -8.35 -7.70 8.74
C ASP A 145 -8.59 -9.16 8.36
N MET A 146 -8.59 -10.04 9.36
CA MET A 146 -8.73 -11.49 9.19
C MET A 146 -10.17 -11.98 9.35
N GLU A 147 -11.13 -11.07 9.54
CA GLU A 147 -12.54 -11.38 9.78
C GLU A 147 -13.40 -11.03 8.57
N SER A 148 -13.15 -9.88 7.95
CA SER A 148 -13.86 -9.42 6.76
C SER A 148 -13.70 -10.34 5.55
N LYS A 149 -14.62 -10.20 4.58
CA LYS A 149 -14.62 -10.93 3.30
C LYS A 149 -14.45 -12.45 3.50
N ASN A 150 -15.24 -13.02 4.42
CA ASN A 150 -15.21 -14.43 4.82
C ASN A 150 -13.86 -14.88 5.38
N GLY A 151 -13.18 -13.99 6.10
CA GLY A 151 -11.91 -14.25 6.75
C GLY A 151 -10.79 -14.62 5.78
N ILE A 152 -10.75 -14.01 4.59
CA ILE A 152 -9.70 -14.23 3.58
C ILE A 152 -8.38 -13.53 3.91
N GLY A 153 -8.36 -12.62 4.89
CA GLY A 153 -7.20 -11.80 5.20
C GLY A 153 -7.06 -10.63 4.23
N VAL A 154 -7.62 -9.49 4.61
CA VAL A 154 -7.67 -8.24 3.84
C VAL A 154 -6.59 -7.29 4.32
N ILE A 155 -5.78 -6.77 3.40
CA ILE A 155 -4.84 -5.68 3.66
C ILE A 155 -5.63 -4.38 3.75
N VAL A 156 -5.46 -3.65 4.85
CA VAL A 156 -6.15 -2.37 5.13
C VAL A 156 -5.12 -1.25 5.20
N ILE A 157 -5.21 -0.29 4.27
CA ILE A 157 -4.28 0.85 4.18
C ILE A 157 -5.06 2.15 4.41
N GLY A 158 -4.74 2.81 5.53
CA GLY A 158 -5.36 4.08 5.93
C GLY A 158 -4.62 5.33 5.43
N HIS A 159 -5.28 6.47 5.59
CA HIS A 159 -4.79 7.79 5.20
C HIS A 159 -5.35 8.92 6.08
N ASP A 160 -4.88 10.14 5.84
CA ASP A 160 -5.18 11.33 6.65
C ASP A 160 -6.55 12.00 6.39
N SER A 161 -7.47 11.35 5.66
CA SER A 161 -8.70 11.99 5.16
C SER A 161 -9.92 11.08 5.23
N GLU A 162 -9.97 10.21 6.23
CA GLU A 162 -11.03 9.21 6.42
C GLU A 162 -12.32 9.80 7.01
N SER A 163 -12.23 10.95 7.68
CA SER A 163 -13.37 11.63 8.28
C SER A 163 -14.17 12.44 7.27
N ARG A 164 -15.49 12.54 7.50
CA ARG A 164 -16.38 13.45 6.77
C ARG A 164 -15.89 14.90 6.90
N THR A 165 -15.60 15.54 5.78
CA THR A 165 -14.98 16.89 5.73
C THR A 165 -15.84 17.83 4.91
N LYS A 166 -16.17 19.02 5.46
CA LYS A 166 -16.97 20.05 4.77
C LYS A 166 -16.15 20.67 3.64
N VAL A 167 -16.83 20.94 2.52
CA VAL A 167 -16.40 21.76 1.39
C VAL A 167 -17.38 22.91 1.29
N ASP A 168 -16.85 24.13 1.31
CA ASP A 168 -17.63 25.36 1.43
C ASP A 168 -16.75 26.54 0.99
N ASN A 169 -17.34 27.52 0.31
CA ASN A 169 -16.71 28.69 -0.32
C ASN A 169 -15.69 28.36 -1.44
N TYR A 170 -16.07 27.45 -2.35
CA TYR A 170 -15.29 27.04 -3.51
C TYR A 170 -16.18 27.03 -4.76
N GLU A 171 -16.26 28.18 -5.44
CA GLU A 171 -17.15 28.35 -6.60
C GLU A 171 -16.62 27.63 -7.85
N ASP A 172 -15.37 27.90 -8.24
CA ASP A 172 -14.83 27.41 -9.50
C ASP A 172 -14.74 25.87 -9.55
N PRO A 173 -14.92 25.24 -10.73
CA PRO A 173 -14.83 23.78 -10.88
C PRO A 173 -13.54 23.19 -10.32
N GLY A 174 -13.68 22.28 -9.36
CA GLY A 174 -12.55 21.61 -8.71
C GLY A 174 -11.60 22.55 -7.96
N SER A 175 -12.03 23.74 -7.55
CA SER A 175 -11.19 24.70 -6.82
C SER A 175 -10.81 24.23 -5.41
N TYR A 176 -11.69 23.47 -4.74
CA TYR A 176 -11.31 22.72 -3.54
C TYR A 176 -10.33 21.61 -3.90
N SER A 177 -9.29 21.43 -3.08
CA SER A 177 -8.27 20.39 -3.25
C SER A 177 -7.98 19.69 -1.93
N ARG A 178 -8.13 18.37 -1.91
CA ARG A 178 -7.71 17.51 -0.79
C ARG A 178 -6.79 16.39 -1.28
N LYS A 179 -5.49 16.64 -1.18
CA LYS A 179 -4.45 15.62 -1.40
C LYS A 179 -4.46 14.59 -0.27
N ILE A 180 -4.39 13.31 -0.65
CA ILE A 180 -4.48 12.19 0.29
C ILE A 180 -3.08 11.71 0.65
N ARG A 181 -2.78 11.68 1.96
CA ARG A 181 -1.52 11.17 2.50
C ARG A 181 -1.77 9.83 3.18
N TYR A 182 -1.34 8.76 2.50
CA TYR A 182 -1.43 7.40 3.01
C TYR A 182 -0.35 7.12 4.06
N ASN A 183 -0.67 6.22 4.99
CA ASN A 183 0.25 5.75 6.03
C ASN A 183 1.35 4.82 5.47
N THR A 184 1.18 4.37 4.22
CA THR A 184 2.07 3.48 3.48
C THR A 184 2.55 4.22 2.22
N THR A 185 3.81 4.00 1.83
CA THR A 185 4.36 4.68 0.64
C THR A 185 3.65 4.23 -0.63
N MET A 186 3.54 5.11 -1.63
CA MET A 186 2.86 4.76 -2.89
C MET A 186 3.49 3.55 -3.59
N GLN A 187 4.82 3.39 -3.50
CA GLN A 187 5.54 2.23 -4.03
C GLN A 187 5.07 0.92 -3.37
N GLN A 188 4.94 0.90 -2.04
CA GLN A 188 4.43 -0.25 -1.28
C GLN A 188 2.95 -0.52 -1.57
N ILE A 189 2.14 0.53 -1.73
CA ILE A 189 0.72 0.39 -2.11
C ILE A 189 0.59 -0.25 -3.48
N VAL A 190 1.38 0.19 -4.47
CA VAL A 190 1.37 -0.39 -5.82
C VAL A 190 1.77 -1.87 -5.78
N ALA A 191 2.76 -2.25 -4.97
CA ALA A 191 3.12 -3.65 -4.80
C ALA A 191 1.98 -4.48 -4.20
N VAL A 192 1.28 -3.96 -3.19
CA VAL A 192 0.07 -4.59 -2.63
C VAL A 192 -1.02 -4.75 -3.70
N ILE A 193 -1.31 -3.70 -4.46
CA ILE A 193 -2.32 -3.74 -5.52
C ILE A 193 -1.95 -4.79 -6.57
N ASN A 194 -0.70 -4.81 -7.03
CA ASN A 194 -0.25 -5.76 -8.05
C ASN A 194 -0.36 -7.22 -7.58
N GLN A 195 -0.06 -7.49 -6.31
CA GLN A 195 -0.10 -8.84 -5.75
C GLN A 195 -1.50 -9.31 -5.34
N SER A 196 -2.46 -8.41 -5.19
CA SER A 196 -3.83 -8.73 -4.74
C SER A 196 -4.76 -9.02 -5.93
N LYS A 197 -5.71 -9.93 -5.78
CA LYS A 197 -6.75 -10.18 -6.80
C LYS A 197 -7.72 -9.02 -6.91
N ASN A 198 -8.13 -8.45 -5.78
CA ASN A 198 -9.09 -7.37 -5.69
C ASN A 198 -8.52 -6.23 -4.87
N CYS A 199 -8.89 -5.00 -5.23
CA CYS A 199 -8.79 -3.85 -4.34
C CYS A 199 -10.04 -2.99 -4.50
N GLU A 200 -10.49 -2.40 -3.39
CA GLU A 200 -11.58 -1.44 -3.39
C GLU A 200 -11.28 -0.27 -2.47
N GLN A 201 -11.83 0.89 -2.79
CA GLN A 201 -11.80 2.07 -1.93
C GLN A 201 -13.15 2.76 -1.95
N PHE A 202 -13.75 2.95 -0.79
CA PHE A 202 -15.03 3.64 -0.68
C PHE A 202 -14.85 5.14 -0.90
N ILE A 203 -15.74 5.75 -1.67
CA ILE A 203 -15.78 7.20 -1.89
C ILE A 203 -17.22 7.69 -1.80
N LYS A 204 -17.40 8.87 -1.20
CA LYS A 204 -18.71 9.47 -0.98
C LYS A 204 -18.63 10.98 -1.05
N TYR A 205 -19.64 11.57 -1.69
CA TYR A 205 -19.89 13.00 -1.68
C TYR A 205 -21.36 13.25 -1.30
N GLU A 206 -21.56 14.11 -0.32
CA GLU A 206 -22.85 14.68 0.03
C GLU A 206 -22.86 16.14 -0.44
N CYS A 207 -23.98 16.62 -0.95
CA CYS A 207 -24.07 17.92 -1.61
C CYS A 207 -25.40 18.61 -1.29
N SER A 208 -25.38 19.92 -1.15
CA SER A 208 -26.56 20.78 -1.05
C SER A 208 -26.36 21.92 -2.02
N ASN A 209 -27.11 21.87 -3.13
CA ASN A 209 -26.95 22.75 -4.29
C ASN A 209 -25.49 22.82 -4.75
N SER A 210 -24.87 21.65 -4.90
CA SER A 210 -23.46 21.52 -5.30
C SER A 210 -23.28 20.36 -6.28
N LEU A 211 -22.72 20.66 -7.44
CA LEU A 211 -22.50 19.73 -8.55
C LEU A 211 -21.32 18.77 -8.28
N LEU A 212 -21.45 17.55 -8.81
CA LEU A 212 -20.39 16.54 -8.77
C LEU A 212 -19.77 16.36 -10.16
N LEU A 213 -20.23 15.42 -10.98
CA LEU A 213 -19.53 15.12 -12.24
C LEU A 213 -19.87 16.11 -13.34
N HIS A 214 -21.05 16.75 -13.28
CA HIS A 214 -21.47 17.75 -14.27
C HIS A 214 -20.46 18.89 -14.35
N SER A 215 -20.07 19.27 -15.57
CA SER A 215 -19.07 20.33 -15.84
C SER A 215 -17.76 20.21 -15.04
N SER A 216 -17.46 19.00 -14.52
CA SER A 216 -16.28 18.73 -13.70
C SER A 216 -16.16 19.56 -12.42
N TYR A 217 -17.26 19.87 -11.75
CA TYR A 217 -17.18 20.57 -10.46
C TYR A 217 -16.54 19.70 -9.36
N GLY A 218 -16.85 18.41 -9.35
CA GLY A 218 -16.31 17.42 -8.45
C GLY A 218 -15.76 16.18 -9.17
N TYR A 219 -14.59 15.72 -8.74
CA TYR A 219 -13.92 14.55 -9.30
C TYR A 219 -12.80 14.08 -8.38
N TRP A 220 -12.30 12.87 -8.62
CA TRP A 220 -11.10 12.37 -7.95
C TRP A 220 -9.94 12.23 -8.93
N ILE A 221 -8.72 12.32 -8.41
CA ILE A 221 -7.48 12.11 -9.14
C ILE A 221 -6.91 10.74 -8.74
N SER A 222 -6.55 9.95 -9.73
CA SER A 222 -5.89 8.63 -9.57
C SER A 222 -4.44 8.74 -9.11
N ARG A 223 -3.84 7.61 -8.71
CA ARG A 223 -2.41 7.55 -8.34
C ARG A 223 -1.43 7.97 -9.44
N GLN A 224 -1.88 8.04 -10.69
CA GLN A 224 -1.09 8.49 -11.85
C GLN A 224 -1.41 9.93 -12.25
N ASP A 225 -1.97 10.73 -11.35
CA ASP A 225 -2.35 12.13 -11.58
C ASP A 225 -3.38 12.31 -12.71
N ARG A 226 -4.17 11.27 -13.01
CA ARG A 226 -5.27 11.36 -13.99
C ARG A 226 -6.56 11.73 -13.31
N LYS A 227 -7.22 12.76 -13.84
CA LYS A 227 -8.59 13.13 -13.49
C LYS A 227 -9.56 12.05 -13.96
N MET A 228 -10.37 11.57 -13.02
CA MET A 228 -11.35 10.53 -13.25
C MET A 228 -12.73 11.14 -13.48
N ASN A 229 -13.53 10.53 -14.35
CA ASN A 229 -14.84 11.04 -14.80
C ASN A 229 -16.03 10.21 -14.29
N TYR A 230 -15.81 9.29 -13.34
CA TYR A 230 -16.84 8.42 -12.78
C TYR A 230 -16.72 8.39 -11.26
N TRP A 231 -17.80 8.01 -10.59
CA TRP A 231 -17.86 7.96 -9.12
C TRP A 231 -17.96 6.54 -8.56
N GLY A 232 -17.98 6.42 -7.23
CA GLY A 232 -18.13 5.14 -6.54
C GLY A 232 -19.34 4.35 -7.03
N GLY A 233 -19.16 3.05 -7.27
CA GLY A 233 -20.20 2.14 -7.76
C GLY A 233 -20.56 2.28 -9.25
N ALA A 234 -19.95 3.21 -9.98
CA ALA A 234 -20.10 3.32 -11.43
C ALA A 234 -19.01 2.57 -12.20
N ALA A 235 -19.27 2.26 -13.47
CA ALA A 235 -18.26 1.71 -14.36
C ALA A 235 -17.17 2.76 -14.68
N VAL A 236 -15.93 2.30 -14.87
CA VAL A 236 -14.81 3.14 -15.31
C VAL A 236 -15.18 3.85 -16.60
N ASP A 237 -14.79 5.13 -16.70
CA ASP A 237 -15.03 5.99 -17.87
C ASP A 237 -16.50 6.28 -18.21
N SER A 238 -17.45 5.89 -17.34
CA SER A 238 -18.89 5.99 -17.63
C SER A 238 -19.46 7.40 -17.63
N GLY A 239 -18.79 8.39 -17.02
CA GLY A 239 -19.37 9.72 -16.83
C GLY A 239 -20.47 9.77 -15.76
N LYS A 240 -20.61 8.73 -14.93
CA LYS A 240 -21.78 8.51 -14.06
C LYS A 240 -21.42 8.16 -12.62
N CYS A 241 -22.42 8.28 -11.77
CA CYS A 241 -22.46 7.71 -10.42
C CYS A 241 -23.26 6.40 -10.39
N ALA A 242 -23.26 5.70 -9.25
CA ALA A 242 -23.99 4.43 -9.10
C ALA A 242 -25.47 4.52 -9.51
N CYS A 243 -26.17 5.60 -9.13
CA CYS A 243 -27.57 5.79 -9.52
C CYS A 243 -27.74 5.96 -11.04
N GLY A 244 -26.75 6.53 -11.73
CA GLY A 244 -26.78 6.77 -13.18
C GLY A 244 -26.57 5.48 -13.97
N MET A 245 -25.90 4.49 -13.37
CA MET A 245 -25.80 3.14 -13.93
C MET A 245 -27.14 2.42 -13.90
N ASN A 246 -27.97 2.70 -12.89
CA ASN A 246 -29.25 2.03 -12.65
C ASN A 246 -30.46 2.85 -13.11
N ASN A 247 -30.25 4.05 -13.67
CA ASN A 247 -31.29 5.02 -14.01
C ASN A 247 -32.19 5.37 -12.81
N THR A 248 -31.61 5.45 -11.61
CA THR A 248 -32.32 5.75 -10.36
C THR A 248 -31.95 7.12 -9.78
N CYS A 249 -31.12 7.91 -10.45
CA CYS A 249 -30.79 9.26 -9.97
C CYS A 249 -32.03 10.14 -9.95
N VAL A 250 -32.10 11.05 -8.98
CA VAL A 250 -33.08 12.14 -9.00
C VAL A 250 -32.99 12.91 -10.32
N GLY A 251 -34.15 13.26 -10.90
CA GLY A 251 -34.22 13.96 -12.18
C GLY A 251 -33.77 13.15 -13.41
N GLY A 252 -33.38 11.88 -13.26
CA GLY A 252 -32.90 11.05 -14.37
C GLY A 252 -31.49 11.40 -14.87
N GLY A 253 -30.72 12.15 -14.08
CA GLY A 253 -29.35 12.57 -14.40
C GLY A 253 -28.29 11.47 -14.23
N ASN A 254 -27.01 11.86 -14.31
CA ASN A 254 -25.86 10.95 -14.17
C ASN A 254 -25.47 10.70 -12.71
N CYS A 255 -25.77 11.64 -11.82
CA CYS A 255 -25.51 11.60 -10.38
C CYS A 255 -26.66 12.30 -9.64
N ASN A 256 -26.88 11.97 -8.36
CA ASN A 256 -27.87 12.67 -7.55
C ASN A 256 -27.47 14.13 -7.27
N CYS A 257 -26.18 14.39 -7.03
CA CYS A 257 -25.67 15.74 -6.80
C CYS A 257 -25.77 16.65 -8.02
N ASP A 258 -25.74 16.07 -9.22
CA ASP A 258 -25.87 16.82 -10.47
C ASP A 258 -27.29 17.37 -10.70
N ALA A 259 -28.26 17.05 -9.83
CA ALA A 259 -29.57 17.69 -9.83
C ALA A 259 -29.54 19.14 -9.34
N ASN A 260 -28.46 19.54 -8.65
CA ASN A 260 -28.24 20.89 -8.11
C ASN A 260 -29.47 21.47 -7.40
N GLU A 261 -29.92 20.79 -6.34
CA GLU A 261 -31.08 21.21 -5.55
C GLU A 261 -30.64 21.69 -4.17
N GLU A 262 -31.36 22.65 -3.59
CA GLU A 262 -31.24 23.12 -2.19
C GLU A 262 -31.68 22.07 -1.14
N ARG A 263 -31.30 20.81 -1.36
CA ARG A 263 -31.57 19.66 -0.51
C ARG A 263 -30.33 18.78 -0.44
N LEU A 264 -30.04 18.26 0.74
CA LEU A 264 -28.93 17.33 0.91
C LEU A 264 -29.15 16.04 0.08
N ARG A 265 -28.25 15.79 -0.86
CA ARG A 265 -28.16 14.57 -1.68
C ARG A 265 -26.83 13.86 -1.43
N GLU A 266 -26.71 12.63 -1.92
CA GLU A 266 -25.51 11.82 -1.77
C GLU A 266 -25.27 10.97 -3.04
N ASP A 267 -24.00 10.89 -3.44
CA ASP A 267 -23.48 9.86 -4.32
C ASP A 267 -22.31 9.14 -3.63
N SER A 268 -22.42 7.81 -3.50
CA SER A 268 -21.43 7.00 -2.80
C SER A 268 -21.27 5.61 -3.41
N GLY A 269 -20.14 4.97 -3.14
CA GLY A 269 -19.89 3.59 -3.54
C GLY A 269 -18.40 3.23 -3.54
N PHE A 270 -18.10 2.02 -3.97
CA PHE A 270 -16.71 1.55 -4.08
C PHE A 270 -16.14 1.84 -5.47
N LEU A 271 -14.93 2.38 -5.48
CA LEU A 271 -14.02 2.34 -6.62
C LEU A 271 -13.30 0.99 -6.58
N THR A 272 -13.26 0.27 -7.71
CA THR A 272 -12.71 -1.10 -7.77
C THR A 272 -11.66 -1.29 -8.86
N ASP A 273 -11.39 -0.28 -9.68
CA ASP A 273 -10.35 -0.34 -10.70
C ASP A 273 -8.95 -0.21 -10.09
N LYS A 274 -8.29 -1.36 -9.97
CA LYS A 274 -6.90 -1.47 -9.52
C LYS A 274 -5.92 -0.65 -10.37
N ASN A 275 -6.24 -0.38 -11.63
CA ASN A 275 -5.35 0.37 -12.51
C ASN A 275 -5.28 1.85 -12.16
N THR A 276 -6.27 2.38 -11.44
CA THR A 276 -6.36 3.80 -11.07
C THR A 276 -6.31 4.04 -9.55
N LEU A 277 -6.64 3.04 -8.74
CA LEU A 277 -6.56 3.11 -7.27
C LEU A 277 -5.12 3.20 -6.75
N PRO A 278 -4.86 3.78 -5.58
CA PRO A 278 -5.83 4.46 -4.72
C PRO A 278 -6.14 5.89 -5.21
N VAL A 279 -7.13 6.52 -4.59
CA VAL A 279 -7.41 7.95 -4.78
C VAL A 279 -6.24 8.79 -4.26
N ALA A 280 -5.67 9.64 -5.09
CA ALA A 280 -4.55 10.52 -4.73
C ALA A 280 -5.03 11.92 -4.29
N GLU A 281 -6.11 12.42 -4.86
CA GLU A 281 -6.67 13.74 -4.55
C GLU A 281 -8.18 13.77 -4.80
N LEU A 282 -8.90 14.54 -3.99
CA LEU A 282 -10.31 14.88 -4.20
C LEU A 282 -10.42 16.36 -4.59
N ARG A 283 -11.25 16.65 -5.58
CA ARG A 283 -11.52 18.00 -6.09
C ARG A 283 -13.02 18.25 -6.07
N PHE A 284 -13.42 19.43 -5.62
CA PHE A 284 -14.81 19.86 -5.57
C PHE A 284 -14.91 21.36 -5.87
N GLY A 285 -16.09 21.83 -6.23
CA GLY A 285 -16.44 23.22 -6.52
C GLY A 285 -17.95 23.36 -6.39
N ASP A 286 -18.53 24.45 -6.92
CA ASP A 286 -19.98 24.70 -6.80
C ASP A 286 -20.43 24.67 -5.33
N THR A 287 -19.64 25.29 -4.45
CA THR A 287 -19.99 25.46 -3.04
C THR A 287 -19.83 26.93 -2.67
N GLY A 288 -20.38 27.84 -3.47
CA GLY A 288 -20.34 29.28 -3.21
C GLY A 288 -21.63 29.80 -2.60
N ILE A 289 -21.84 31.11 -2.72
CA ILE A 289 -23.12 31.73 -2.38
C ILE A 289 -23.81 32.07 -3.68
N THR A 290 -24.98 31.47 -3.89
CA THR A 290 -25.82 31.74 -5.06
C THR A 290 -26.27 33.21 -5.12
N GLY A 291 -26.76 33.64 -6.29
CA GLY A 291 -27.36 34.98 -6.45
C GLY A 291 -28.59 35.24 -5.57
N SER A 292 -29.26 34.20 -5.05
CA SER A 292 -30.37 34.31 -4.09
C SER A 292 -29.92 34.39 -2.62
N GLY A 293 -28.63 34.25 -2.36
CA GLY A 293 -28.06 34.25 -1.00
C GLY A 293 -28.08 32.89 -0.30
N TYR A 294 -28.42 31.80 -1.01
CA TYR A 294 -28.29 30.44 -0.50
C TYR A 294 -26.81 30.02 -0.47
N ASP A 295 -26.40 29.40 0.65
CA ASP A 295 -25.05 28.86 0.89
C ASP A 295 -24.96 27.42 0.37
N GLU A 296 -24.21 27.22 -0.70
CA GLU A 296 -23.96 25.92 -1.33
C GLU A 296 -22.80 25.22 -0.63
N TYR A 297 -22.95 23.93 -0.34
CA TYR A 297 -21.89 23.19 0.34
C TYR A 297 -21.93 21.71 0.04
N GLY A 298 -20.80 21.06 0.30
CA GLY A 298 -20.69 19.61 0.23
C GLY A 298 -19.91 19.01 1.38
N TYR A 299 -19.88 17.69 1.43
CA TYR A 299 -19.04 16.92 2.34
C TYR A 299 -18.48 15.71 1.61
N HIS A 300 -17.17 15.52 1.70
CA HIS A 300 -16.56 14.30 1.18
C HIS A 300 -16.17 13.35 2.30
N THR A 301 -16.16 12.06 1.97
CA THR A 301 -15.63 10.98 2.80
C THR A 301 -14.92 9.99 1.91
N LEU A 302 -13.69 9.63 2.27
CA LEU A 302 -12.89 8.64 1.56
C LEU A 302 -12.51 7.52 2.51
N GLY A 303 -12.86 6.28 2.16
CA GLY A 303 -12.52 5.11 2.95
C GLY A 303 -11.08 4.65 2.74
N LYS A 304 -10.64 3.76 3.63
CA LYS A 304 -9.36 3.05 3.52
C LYS A 304 -9.30 2.25 2.21
N LEU A 305 -8.09 2.09 1.68
CA LEU A 305 -7.85 1.15 0.59
C LEU A 305 -7.83 -0.27 1.16
N LEU A 306 -8.67 -1.15 0.62
CA LEU A 306 -8.77 -2.54 0.99
C LEU A 306 -8.30 -3.41 -0.17
N CYS A 307 -7.38 -4.34 0.05
CA CYS A 307 -6.87 -5.25 -0.98
C CYS A 307 -6.79 -6.70 -0.47
N TRP A 308 -7.19 -7.68 -1.28
CA TRP A 308 -7.21 -9.10 -0.87
C TRP A 308 -7.23 -10.06 -2.06
N GLY A 309 -7.00 -11.34 -1.75
CA GLY A 309 -7.16 -12.47 -2.67
C GLY A 309 -5.90 -12.79 -3.45
#